data_AF-A0A813U9M1-F1
#
_entry.id   AF-A0A813U9M1-F1
#
_cell.length_a   1.000
_cell.length_b   1.000
_cell.length_c   1.000
_cell.angle_alpha   90.00
_cell.angle_beta   90.00
_cell.angle_gamma   90.00
#
_symmetry.space_group_name_H-M   'P 1'
#
loop_
_entity.id
_entity.type
_entity.pdbx_description
1 polymer ?
#
loop_
_entity_poly.entity_id
_entity_poly.type
_entity_poly.pdbx_seq_one_letter_code
_entity_poly.pdbx_strand_id
1 'polypeptide(L)'
;MDIIWIIVDKLQEAILPAKGHDIESETRACHHTAIVYQKVLKMTEIASIYHLHCITLVQTLVPHNLASLEWYMISSSFVEQYRAMKVDEEETINEERNKKLPIELALNLKDLDEKEEKGTWEFLEHIYKKYPPRKKDVIMDLTESEQLNKTIKKAILHYQPDSQSNFNDKKMDISLY
;
A
#
# COMPACT_ATOMS: atom_id res chain seq x y z
N MET A 1 -30.95 16.15 -7.63
CA MET A 1 -29.80 15.24 -7.81
C MET A 1 -29.44 15.11 -9.28
N ASP A 2 -30.42 15.00 -10.18
CA ASP A 2 -30.19 14.79 -11.61
C ASP A 2 -29.41 15.93 -12.31
N ILE A 3 -29.58 17.18 -11.87
CA ILE A 3 -28.89 18.33 -12.46
C ILE A 3 -27.36 18.24 -12.30
N ILE A 4 -26.87 17.69 -11.19
CA ILE A 4 -25.43 17.56 -10.93
C ILE A 4 -24.82 16.57 -11.93
N TRP A 5 -25.49 15.45 -12.15
CA TRP A 5 -25.05 14.45 -13.13
C TRP A 5 -25.12 14.99 -14.56
N ILE A 6 -26.16 15.75 -14.91
CA ILE A 6 -26.21 16.44 -16.21
C ILE A 6 -25.01 17.39 -16.39
N ILE A 7 -24.61 18.12 -15.34
CA ILE A 7 -23.43 19.00 -15.39
C ILE A 7 -22.15 18.18 -15.59
N VAL A 8 -21.98 17.08 -14.86
CA VAL A 8 -20.83 16.19 -15.02
C VAL A 8 -20.78 15.60 -16.43
N ASP A 9 -21.91 15.12 -16.95
CA ASP A 9 -22.02 14.58 -18.30
C ASP A 9 -21.63 15.65 -19.34
N LYS A 10 -22.09 16.88 -19.18
CA LYS A 10 -21.72 18.00 -20.07
C LYS A 10 -20.24 18.36 -19.99
N LEU A 11 -19.63 18.28 -18.81
CA LEU A 11 -18.19 18.50 -18.65
C LEU A 11 -17.39 17.36 -19.29
N GLN A 12 -17.86 16.11 -19.18
CA GLN A 12 -17.24 14.97 -19.86
C GLN A 12 -17.37 15.06 -21.39
N GLU A 13 -18.54 15.45 -21.90
CA GLU A 13 -18.75 15.75 -23.31
C GLU A 13 -17.82 16.85 -23.83
N ALA A 14 -17.40 17.79 -22.99
CA ALA A 14 -16.43 18.84 -23.35
C ALA A 14 -14.97 18.34 -23.31
N ILE A 15 -14.63 17.44 -22.39
CA ILE A 15 -13.27 16.88 -22.25
C ILE A 15 -12.91 15.99 -23.45
N LEU A 16 -13.83 15.11 -23.86
CA LEU A 16 -13.58 14.14 -24.93
C LEU A 16 -13.08 14.74 -26.26
N PRO A 17 -13.70 15.79 -26.82
CA PRO A 17 -13.23 16.41 -28.05
C PRO A 17 -12.02 17.33 -27.85
N ALA A 18 -11.83 17.89 -26.66
CA ALA A 18 -10.69 18.77 -26.35
C ALA A 18 -9.38 17.97 -26.17
N LYS A 19 -9.49 16.68 -25.82
CA LYS A 19 -8.38 15.80 -25.49
C LYS A 19 -7.27 15.82 -26.55
N GLY A 20 -6.12 16.37 -26.17
CA GLY A 20 -4.92 16.45 -27.02
C GLY A 20 -5.00 17.43 -28.20
N HIS A 21 -6.12 18.13 -28.40
CA HIS A 21 -6.26 19.19 -29.40
C HIS A 21 -6.18 20.58 -28.76
N ASP A 22 -6.93 20.78 -27.68
CA ASP A 22 -6.93 22.01 -26.88
C ASP A 22 -6.78 21.66 -25.41
N ILE A 23 -5.53 21.63 -24.97
CA ILE A 23 -5.17 21.23 -23.62
C ILE A 23 -5.67 22.26 -22.59
N GLU A 24 -5.84 23.54 -22.94
CA GLU A 24 -6.36 24.54 -22.00
C GLU A 24 -7.84 24.30 -21.67
N SER A 25 -8.67 24.05 -22.69
CA SER A 25 -10.09 23.76 -22.46
C SER A 25 -10.30 22.38 -21.82
N GLU A 26 -9.49 21.39 -22.18
CA GLU A 26 -9.46 20.08 -21.49
C GLU A 26 -9.15 20.27 -20.00
N THR A 27 -8.12 21.05 -19.69
CA THR A 27 -7.69 21.31 -18.32
C THR A 27 -8.76 22.06 -17.52
N ARG A 28 -9.41 23.07 -18.13
CA ARG A 28 -10.48 23.84 -17.49
C ARG A 28 -11.70 22.98 -17.20
N ALA A 29 -12.11 22.13 -18.14
CA ALA A 29 -13.22 21.20 -17.92
C ALA A 29 -12.89 20.15 -16.84
N CYS A 30 -11.65 19.64 -16.81
CA CYS A 30 -11.17 18.77 -15.74
C CYS A 30 -11.22 19.45 -14.36
N HIS A 31 -10.77 20.71 -14.27
CA HIS A 31 -10.82 21.50 -13.04
C HIS A 31 -12.25 21.68 -12.52
N HIS A 32 -13.19 22.07 -13.38
CA HIS A 32 -14.59 22.23 -12.98
C HIS A 32 -15.22 20.90 -12.55
N THR A 33 -14.89 19.80 -13.23
CA THR A 33 -15.31 18.45 -12.85
C THR A 33 -14.79 18.10 -11.45
N ALA A 34 -13.52 18.40 -11.17
CA ALA A 34 -12.91 18.18 -9.87
C ALA A 34 -13.61 18.98 -8.75
N ILE A 35 -13.97 20.25 -9.00
CA ILE A 35 -14.72 21.07 -8.04
C ILE A 35 -16.09 20.46 -7.73
N VAL A 36 -16.80 19.91 -8.73
CA VAL A 36 -18.10 19.26 -8.50
C VAL A 36 -17.92 18.04 -7.59
N TYR A 37 -16.92 17.19 -7.88
CA TYR A 37 -16.62 16.04 -7.03
C TYR A 37 -16.20 16.44 -5.62
N GLN A 38 -15.40 17.50 -5.48
CA GLN A 38 -14.89 17.99 -4.20
C GLN A 38 -15.99 18.66 -3.35
N LYS A 39 -16.65 19.71 -3.88
CA LYS A 39 -17.55 20.57 -3.11
C LYS A 39 -18.97 20.03 -3.01
N VAL A 40 -19.47 19.40 -4.08
CA VAL A 40 -20.86 18.96 -4.15
C VAL A 40 -21.00 17.50 -3.70
N LEU A 41 -20.22 16.60 -4.28
CA LEU A 41 -20.30 15.16 -4.01
C LEU A 41 -19.45 14.71 -2.81
N LYS A 42 -18.53 15.56 -2.33
CA LYS A 42 -17.60 15.28 -1.22
C LYS A 42 -16.77 14.01 -1.44
N MET A 43 -16.52 13.66 -2.71
CA MET A 43 -15.69 12.52 -3.12
C MET A 43 -14.27 13.02 -3.35
N THR A 44 -13.50 13.13 -2.26
CA THR A 44 -12.14 13.68 -2.28
C THR A 44 -11.17 12.83 -3.10
N GLU A 45 -11.31 11.51 -3.09
CA GLU A 45 -10.46 10.59 -3.85
C GLU A 45 -10.59 10.84 -5.35
N ILE A 46 -11.83 10.86 -5.86
CA ILE A 46 -12.11 11.10 -7.29
C ILE A 46 -11.70 12.52 -7.67
N ALA A 47 -12.00 13.51 -6.83
CA ALA A 47 -11.57 14.89 -7.05
C ALA A 47 -10.05 15.03 -7.15
N SER A 48 -9.29 14.27 -6.34
CA SER A 48 -7.82 14.30 -6.35
C SER A 48 -7.25 13.84 -7.69
N ILE A 49 -7.87 12.86 -8.33
CA ILE A 49 -7.46 12.34 -9.64
C ILE A 49 -7.64 13.41 -10.72
N TYR A 50 -8.81 14.07 -10.75
CA TYR A 50 -9.07 15.14 -11.73
C TYR A 50 -8.20 16.38 -11.50
N HIS A 51 -7.95 16.77 -10.24
CA HIS A 51 -7.04 17.87 -9.94
C HIS A 51 -5.59 17.52 -10.29
N LEU A 52 -5.14 16.29 -10.04
CA LEU A 52 -3.82 15.83 -10.45
C LEU A 52 -3.70 15.83 -11.98
N HIS A 53 -4.72 15.35 -12.68
CA HIS A 53 -4.74 15.35 -14.14
C HIS A 53 -4.63 16.78 -14.70
N CYS A 54 -5.38 17.73 -14.12
CA CYS A 54 -5.26 19.15 -14.43
C CYS A 54 -3.82 19.66 -14.28
N ILE A 55 -3.13 19.32 -13.19
CA ILE A 55 -1.73 19.73 -12.96
C ILE A 55 -0.81 19.11 -14.01
N THR A 56 -0.98 17.81 -14.32
CA THR A 56 -0.15 17.13 -15.32
C THR A 56 -0.28 17.75 -16.69
N LEU A 57 -1.51 18.08 -17.12
CA LEU A 57 -1.77 18.72 -18.41
C LEU A 57 -1.10 20.10 -18.49
N VAL A 58 -1.18 20.92 -17.44
CA VAL A 58 -0.47 22.21 -17.39
C VAL A 58 1.04 22.04 -17.49
N GLN A 59 1.61 21.04 -16.81
CA GLN A 59 3.05 20.77 -16.88
C GLN A 59 3.50 20.37 -18.29
N THR A 60 2.63 19.75 -19.09
CA THR A 60 2.95 19.46 -20.50
C THR A 60 2.96 20.69 -21.42
N LEU A 61 2.39 21.81 -20.99
CA LEU A 61 2.26 23.05 -21.79
C LEU A 61 3.38 24.09 -21.56
N VAL A 62 4.40 23.79 -20.75
CA VAL A 62 5.52 24.70 -20.49
C VAL A 62 6.23 25.02 -21.82
N PRO A 63 6.40 26.32 -22.20
CA PRO A 63 6.54 27.50 -21.33
C PRO A 63 5.30 28.38 -21.15
N HIS A 64 4.10 27.95 -21.53
CA HIS A 64 2.91 28.78 -21.34
C HIS A 64 2.66 29.11 -19.85
N ASN A 65 2.40 30.39 -19.54
CA ASN A 65 2.25 30.93 -18.18
C ASN A 65 0.92 30.52 -17.48
N LEU A 66 0.42 29.31 -17.78
CA LEU A 66 -0.82 28.76 -17.23
C LEU A 66 -0.70 28.41 -15.74
N ALA A 67 0.54 28.28 -15.24
CA ALA A 67 0.84 28.07 -13.83
C ALA A 67 0.44 29.26 -12.92
N SER A 68 0.18 30.44 -13.49
CA SER A 68 -0.29 31.62 -12.75
C SER A 68 -1.82 31.72 -12.65
N LEU A 69 -2.55 30.81 -13.30
CA LEU A 69 -4.00 30.89 -13.37
C LEU A 69 -4.65 30.37 -12.08
N GLU A 70 -5.75 31.02 -11.68
CA GLU A 70 -6.46 30.74 -10.44
C GLU A 70 -6.89 29.27 -10.30
N TRP A 71 -7.40 28.69 -11.39
CA TRP A 71 -7.84 27.28 -11.40
C TRP A 71 -6.68 26.29 -11.20
N TYR A 72 -5.47 26.64 -11.64
CA TYR A 72 -4.27 25.83 -11.41
C TYR A 72 -3.85 25.92 -9.95
N MET A 73 -3.82 27.14 -9.38
CA MET A 73 -3.47 27.35 -7.97
C MET A 73 -4.44 26.63 -7.02
N ILE A 74 -5.74 26.67 -7.31
CA ILE A 74 -6.76 25.93 -6.55
C ILE A 74 -6.52 24.42 -6.65
N SER A 75 -6.23 23.91 -7.85
CA SER A 75 -5.97 22.48 -8.04
C SER A 75 -4.69 22.01 -7.36
N SER A 76 -3.62 22.80 -7.42
CA SER A 76 -2.34 22.50 -6.76
C SER A 76 -2.50 22.47 -5.26
N SER A 77 -3.10 23.51 -4.68
CA SER A 77 -3.34 23.57 -3.23
C SER A 77 -4.22 22.43 -2.72
N PHE A 78 -5.22 22.00 -3.49
CA PHE A 78 -6.04 20.85 -3.11
C PHE A 78 -5.24 19.55 -3.10
N VAL A 79 -4.43 19.30 -4.14
CA VAL A 79 -3.62 18.07 -4.22
C VAL A 79 -2.57 18.03 -3.11
N GLU A 80 -1.95 19.17 -2.77
CA GLU A 80 -1.03 19.27 -1.64
C GLU A 80 -1.71 18.96 -0.31
N GLN A 81 -2.88 19.55 -0.04
CA GLN A 81 -3.66 19.27 1.18
C GLN A 81 -4.10 17.81 1.24
N TYR A 82 -4.57 17.26 0.12
CA TYR A 82 -5.01 15.87 0.06
C TYR A 82 -3.85 14.88 0.32
N ARG A 83 -2.66 15.17 -0.22
CA ARG A 83 -1.45 14.38 0.06
C ARG A 83 -1.06 14.46 1.53
N ALA A 84 -1.08 15.65 2.13
CA ALA A 84 -0.80 15.81 3.56
C ALA A 84 -1.76 15.00 4.42
N MET A 85 -3.08 15.10 4.15
CA MET A 85 -4.09 14.29 4.86
C MET A 85 -3.83 12.79 4.74
N LYS A 86 -3.44 12.31 3.56
CA LYS A 86 -3.14 10.88 3.35
C LYS A 86 -1.90 10.41 4.11
N VAL A 87 -0.86 11.24 4.17
CA VAL A 87 0.33 10.94 4.97
C VAL A 87 -0.03 10.85 6.46
N ASP A 88 -0.82 11.80 6.98
CA ASP A 88 -1.26 11.78 8.39
C ASP A 88 -2.13 10.53 8.69
N GLU A 89 -3.04 10.15 7.78
CA GLU A 89 -3.82 8.90 7.89
C GLU A 89 -2.91 7.67 7.92
N GLU A 90 -1.90 7.60 7.06
CA GLU A 90 -0.96 6.48 7.04
C GLU A 90 -0.09 6.43 8.30
N GLU A 91 0.38 7.59 8.79
CA GLU A 91 1.18 7.70 10.01
C GLU A 91 0.38 7.24 11.23
N THR A 92 -0.88 7.67 11.37
CA THR A 92 -1.74 7.23 12.49
C THR A 92 -2.00 5.72 12.47
N ILE A 93 -2.29 5.15 11.29
CA ILE A 93 -2.45 3.69 11.14
C ILE A 93 -1.14 2.96 11.48
N ASN A 94 0.00 3.50 11.05
CA ASN A 94 1.30 2.92 11.32
C ASN A 94 1.64 3.00 12.81
N GLU A 95 1.33 4.10 13.49
CA GLU A 95 1.48 4.22 14.94
C GLU A 95 0.62 3.23 15.70
N GLU A 96 -0.65 3.05 15.31
CA GLU A 96 -1.54 2.07 15.93
C GLU A 96 -1.01 0.64 15.75
N ARG A 97 -0.49 0.33 14.56
CA ARG A 97 0.16 -0.96 14.29
C ARG A 97 1.43 -1.11 15.14
N ASN A 98 2.28 -0.09 15.19
CA ASN A 98 3.53 -0.08 15.94
C ASN A 98 3.32 -0.09 17.47
N LYS A 99 2.15 0.31 17.97
CA LYS A 99 1.79 0.16 19.40
C LYS A 99 1.40 -1.29 19.75
N LYS A 100 0.77 -2.02 18.82
CA LYS A 100 0.32 -3.41 19.03
C LYS A 100 1.44 -4.44 18.83
N LEU A 101 2.28 -4.23 17.82
CA LEU A 101 3.41 -5.10 17.50
C LEU A 101 4.34 -5.43 18.69
N PRO A 102 4.84 -4.47 19.50
CA PRO A 102 5.78 -4.76 20.58
C PRO A 102 5.16 -5.60 21.69
N ILE A 103 3.84 -5.51 21.92
CA ILE A 103 3.15 -6.31 22.92
C ILE A 103 3.06 -7.77 22.46
N GLU A 104 2.65 -7.98 21.20
CA GLU A 104 2.58 -9.32 20.60
C GLU A 104 3.96 -9.97 20.48
N LEU A 105 4.98 -9.19 20.07
CA LEU A 105 6.37 -9.63 20.02
C LEU A 105 6.89 -9.97 21.42
N ALA A 106 6.63 -9.14 22.44
CA ALA A 106 7.06 -9.42 23.80
C ALA A 106 6.42 -10.67 24.39
N LEU A 107 5.14 -10.95 24.09
CA LEU A 107 4.47 -12.18 24.50
C LEU A 107 5.06 -13.40 23.79
N ASN A 108 5.32 -13.30 22.49
CA ASN A 108 5.95 -14.38 21.72
C ASN A 108 7.39 -14.66 22.16
N LEU A 109 8.15 -13.63 22.53
CA LEU A 109 9.51 -13.79 23.07
C LEU A 109 9.49 -14.47 24.44
N LYS A 110 8.58 -14.07 25.34
CA LYS A 110 8.42 -14.75 26.64
C LYS A 110 8.02 -16.22 26.49
N ASP A 111 7.10 -16.52 25.58
CA ASP A 111 6.70 -17.90 25.25
C ASP A 111 7.88 -18.75 24.75
N LEU A 112 8.84 -18.13 24.06
CA LEU A 112 10.06 -18.78 23.56
C LEU A 112 11.07 -18.98 24.70
N ASP A 113 11.31 -17.95 25.52
CA ASP A 113 12.22 -17.99 26.67
C ASP A 113 11.80 -19.09 27.67
N GLU A 114 10.50 -19.16 28.01
CA GLU A 114 9.95 -20.18 28.93
C GLU A 114 10.10 -21.63 28.42
N LYS A 115 10.29 -21.81 27.11
CA LYS A 115 10.45 -23.13 26.48
C LYS A 115 11.88 -23.47 26.17
N GLU A 116 12.75 -22.47 26.04
CA GLU A 116 14.18 -22.67 26.07
C GLU A 116 14.61 -23.26 27.42
N GLU A 117 14.07 -22.75 28.53
CA GLU A 117 14.37 -23.24 29.89
C GLU A 117 14.00 -24.71 30.13
N LYS A 118 13.02 -25.25 29.40
CA LYS A 118 12.57 -26.65 29.54
C LYS A 118 13.43 -27.65 28.76
N GLY A 119 14.34 -27.16 27.92
CA GLY A 119 15.32 -27.97 27.21
C GLY A 119 15.17 -27.93 25.69
N THR A 120 16.29 -28.19 25.00
CA THR A 120 16.45 -28.02 23.55
C THR A 120 15.46 -28.84 22.70
N TRP A 121 14.98 -29.97 23.22
CA TRP A 121 14.05 -30.85 22.54
C TRP A 121 12.60 -30.34 22.57
N GLU A 122 12.14 -29.90 23.73
CA GLU A 122 10.81 -29.30 23.88
C GLU A 122 10.72 -27.96 23.13
N PHE A 123 11.82 -27.20 23.08
CA PHE A 123 11.93 -25.97 22.32
C PHE A 123 11.79 -26.20 20.80
N LEU A 124 12.51 -27.20 20.25
CA LEU A 124 12.42 -27.55 18.83
C LEU A 124 11.03 -28.05 18.43
N GLU A 125 10.41 -28.89 19.27
CA GLU A 125 9.04 -29.34 19.05
C GLU A 125 8.06 -28.16 19.05
N HIS A 126 8.25 -27.20 19.96
CA HIS A 126 7.40 -26.02 20.03
C HIS A 126 7.51 -25.14 18.78
N ILE A 127 8.74 -24.90 18.30
CA ILE A 127 8.99 -24.10 17.09
C ILE A 127 8.30 -24.74 15.87
N TYR A 128 8.41 -26.06 15.69
CA TYR A 128 7.78 -26.73 14.55
C TYR A 128 6.26 -26.73 14.61
N LYS A 129 5.67 -26.78 15.82
CA LYS A 129 4.21 -26.73 16.00
C LYS A 129 3.64 -25.32 15.83
N LYS A 130 4.27 -24.30 16.41
CA LYS A 130 3.76 -22.91 16.42
C LYS A 130 4.22 -22.11 15.19
N TYR A 131 5.42 -22.39 14.68
CA TYR A 131 6.05 -21.67 13.57
C TYR A 131 6.58 -22.67 12.52
N PRO A 132 5.71 -23.41 11.82
CA PRO A 132 6.15 -24.44 10.88
C PRO A 132 7.02 -23.84 9.75
N PRO A 133 8.02 -24.60 9.24
CA PRO A 133 8.85 -24.15 8.14
C PRO A 133 8.00 -23.92 6.88
N ARG A 134 8.38 -22.94 6.04
CA ARG A 134 7.57 -22.52 4.87
C ARG A 134 7.35 -23.62 3.83
N LYS A 135 8.23 -24.63 3.77
CA LYS A 135 8.06 -25.83 2.95
C LYS A 135 7.25 -26.87 3.74
N LYS A 136 6.02 -27.17 3.28
CA LYS A 136 5.07 -28.07 3.95
C LYS A 136 5.50 -29.55 4.00
N ASP A 137 6.46 -29.95 3.16
CA ASP A 137 6.90 -31.34 3.06
C ASP A 137 7.97 -31.73 4.11
N VAL A 138 8.30 -30.79 5.01
CA VAL A 138 9.36 -30.96 5.98
C VAL A 138 8.76 -31.39 7.32
N ILE A 139 8.61 -32.70 7.50
CA ILE A 139 8.21 -33.32 8.76
C ILE A 139 9.48 -33.73 9.52
N MET A 140 9.58 -33.37 10.80
CA MET A 140 10.70 -33.78 11.62
C MET A 140 10.45 -35.20 12.16
N ASP A 141 11.27 -36.17 11.76
CA ASP A 141 11.30 -37.49 12.40
C ASP A 141 11.92 -37.34 13.80
N LEU A 142 11.07 -37.29 14.83
CA LEU A 142 11.41 -37.04 16.23
C LEU A 142 11.98 -38.29 16.97
N THR A 143 12.61 -39.23 16.25
CA THR A 143 12.74 -40.60 16.78
C THR A 143 13.94 -40.87 17.70
N GLU A 144 15.03 -40.10 17.74
CA GLU A 144 16.18 -40.48 18.59
C GLU A 144 16.91 -39.31 19.26
N SER A 145 16.92 -39.34 20.60
CA SER A 145 17.68 -38.46 21.51
C SER A 145 19.19 -38.46 21.26
N GLU A 146 19.74 -39.51 20.62
CA GLU A 146 21.18 -39.70 20.45
C GLU A 146 21.77 -38.87 19.30
N GLN A 147 20.94 -38.20 18.49
CA GLN A 147 21.38 -37.41 17.33
C GLN A 147 21.02 -35.92 17.40
N LEU A 148 20.90 -35.37 18.62
CA LEU A 148 20.50 -33.97 18.87
C LEU A 148 21.24 -32.94 18.00
N ASN A 149 22.56 -33.09 17.85
CA ASN A 149 23.36 -32.17 17.01
C ASN A 149 23.04 -32.28 15.51
N LYS A 150 22.65 -33.47 15.02
CA LYS A 150 22.27 -33.68 13.61
C LYS A 150 20.86 -33.14 13.35
N THR A 151 19.95 -33.31 14.30
CA THR A 151 18.56 -32.84 14.19
C THR A 151 18.49 -31.31 14.28
N ILE A 152 19.28 -30.68 15.14
CA ILE A 152 19.43 -29.21 15.17
C ILE A 152 19.95 -28.69 13.83
N LYS A 153 21.02 -29.29 13.28
CA LYS A 153 21.57 -28.89 11.97
C LYS A 153 20.53 -29.01 10.86
N LYS A 154 19.75 -30.09 10.82
CA LYS A 154 18.64 -30.25 9.88
C LYS A 154 17.57 -29.18 10.09
N ALA A 155 17.22 -28.89 11.35
CA ALA A 155 16.24 -27.87 11.67
C ALA A 155 16.67 -26.49 11.17
N ILE A 156 17.93 -26.10 11.37
CA ILE A 156 18.47 -24.83 10.85
C ILE A 156 18.32 -24.75 9.32
N LEU A 157 18.65 -25.83 8.60
CA LEU A 157 18.51 -25.88 7.13
C LEU A 157 17.05 -25.70 6.66
N HIS A 158 16.07 -26.13 7.45
CA HIS A 158 14.65 -25.98 7.13
C HIS A 158 14.15 -24.51 7.25
N TYR A 159 14.76 -23.74 8.16
CA TYR A 159 14.44 -22.32 8.37
C TYR A 159 15.35 -21.35 7.62
N GLN A 160 16.38 -21.82 6.93
CA GLN A 160 17.26 -20.97 6.15
C GLN A 160 16.52 -20.27 4.99
N PRO A 161 16.76 -18.96 4.77
CA PRO A 161 16.08 -18.18 3.73
C PRO A 161 16.38 -18.71 2.31
N ASP A 162 17.59 -19.24 2.06
CA ASP A 162 17.97 -19.80 0.75
C ASP A 162 17.14 -21.04 0.38
N SER A 163 16.81 -21.88 1.37
CA SER A 163 15.89 -23.01 1.16
C SER A 163 14.44 -22.54 1.01
N GLN A 164 14.10 -21.34 1.45
CA GLN A 164 12.75 -20.77 1.40
C GLN A 164 12.50 -19.82 0.21
N SER A 165 13.50 -19.64 -0.67
CA SER A 165 13.53 -18.67 -1.78
C SER A 165 12.48 -18.91 -2.89
N ASN A 166 11.98 -20.14 -3.08
CA ASN A 166 11.13 -20.49 -4.23
C ASN A 166 9.64 -20.06 -4.14
N PHE A 167 9.25 -19.19 -3.19
CA PHE A 167 7.84 -18.76 -3.05
C PHE A 167 7.56 -17.31 -3.46
N ASN A 168 8.60 -16.48 -3.70
CA ASN A 168 8.41 -15.05 -3.97
C ASN A 168 8.36 -14.63 -5.45
N ASP A 169 8.57 -15.53 -6.40
CA ASP A 169 8.55 -15.17 -7.84
C ASP A 169 7.16 -15.16 -8.48
N LYS A 170 6.09 -15.49 -7.73
CA LYS A 170 4.71 -15.44 -8.24
C LYS A 170 3.76 -14.82 -7.23
N LYS A 171 3.84 -13.49 -7.10
CA LYS A 171 2.73 -12.52 -6.90
C LYS A 171 3.26 -11.24 -6.25
N MET A 172 4.03 -10.47 -7.03
CA MET A 172 3.96 -9.02 -6.99
C MET A 172 3.76 -8.54 -8.42
N ASP A 173 2.61 -8.89 -9.01
CA ASP A 173 2.00 -8.03 -10.02
C ASP A 173 1.48 -6.81 -9.28
N ILE A 174 2.40 -5.91 -8.94
CA ILE A 174 2.06 -4.51 -8.72
C ILE A 174 1.81 -3.99 -10.14
N SER A 175 0.56 -4.06 -10.60
CA SER A 175 0.15 -3.32 -11.78
C SER A 175 0.20 -1.84 -11.42
N LEU A 176 1.36 -1.24 -11.62
CA LEU A 176 1.49 0.20 -11.83
C LEU A 176 1.01 0.49 -13.25
N TYR A 177 -0.28 0.73 -13.39
CA TYR A 177 -0.88 1.52 -14.46
C TYR A 177 -2.04 2.33 -13.88
#